data_AF-A0A8B6D389-F1
#
_entry.id   AF-A0A8B6D389-F1
#
_cell.length_a   1.000
_cell.length_b   1.000
_cell.length_c   1.000
_cell.angle_alpha   90.00
_cell.angle_beta   90.00
_cell.angle_gamma   90.00
#
_symmetry.space_group_name_H-M   'P 1'
#
loop_
_entity.id
_entity.type
_entity.pdbx_description
1 polymer ?
#
loop_
_entity_poly.entity_id
_entity_poly.type
_entity_poly.pdbx_seq_one_letter_code
_entity_poly.pdbx_strand_id
1 'polypeptide(L)'
;MSENDTTIDTFKRWTVPVLQQYLGIRGLRTSGKKEELVALVYSADLMKIKPVLTPAEERKLKADQYCDKLKAPKGIVPDPLIDLTSGWVTESKGVSMWPPTMYYDIATFLQKKEDKSLSDRLMKDYKEGKAYSYFTSGWLKEVHYHHIDSNSPYCFFEGRMYCISTH
;
A
#
# COMPACT_ATOMS: atom_id res chain seq x y z
N MET A 1 10.69 -8.95 25.17
CA MET A 1 11.33 -7.68 24.74
C MET A 1 10.59 -6.57 25.44
N SER A 2 11.24 -5.86 26.34
CA SER A 2 10.61 -4.86 27.22
C SER A 2 10.20 -3.62 26.41
N GLU A 3 8.90 -3.48 26.15
CA GLU A 3 8.31 -2.20 25.78
C GLU A 3 8.53 -1.25 26.95
N ASN A 4 9.42 -0.27 26.78
CA ASN A 4 9.53 0.84 27.72
C ASN A 4 8.21 1.61 27.64
N ASP A 5 7.33 1.35 28.58
CA ASP A 5 6.05 2.02 28.70
C ASP A 5 6.33 3.50 29.06
N THR A 6 6.34 4.37 28.05
CA THR A 6 6.71 5.78 28.23
C THR A 6 5.61 6.47 29.03
N THR A 7 5.78 6.50 30.35
CA THR A 7 4.80 7.11 31.26
C THR A 7 4.64 8.60 31.01
N ILE A 8 3.48 9.16 31.38
CA ILE A 8 3.20 10.61 31.26
C ILE A 8 4.25 11.47 31.98
N ASP A 9 4.84 10.96 33.07
CA ASP A 9 5.87 11.66 33.84
C ASP A 9 7.19 11.82 33.08
N THR A 10 7.49 10.93 32.13
CA THR A 10 8.62 11.06 31.21
C THR A 10 8.46 12.32 30.35
N PHE A 11 7.26 12.56 29.83
CA PHE A 11 6.95 13.72 28.98
C PHE A 11 6.85 15.03 29.78
N LYS A 12 6.43 15.00 31.05
CA LYS A 12 6.44 16.19 31.93
C LYS A 12 7.84 16.79 32.10
N ARG A 13 8.88 15.96 32.04
CA ARG A 13 10.29 16.35 32.14
C ARG A 13 10.82 17.02 30.87
N TRP A 14 10.11 16.91 29.74
CA TRP A 14 10.51 17.55 28.50
C TRP A 14 10.30 19.07 28.56
N THR A 15 11.14 19.79 27.82
CA THR A 15 10.99 21.25 27.66
C THR A 15 9.88 21.54 26.65
N VAL A 16 9.26 22.72 26.77
CA VAL A 16 8.19 23.14 25.84
C VAL A 16 8.63 23.10 24.37
N PRO A 17 9.85 23.54 23.99
CA PRO A 17 10.30 23.44 22.60
C PRO A 17 10.37 21.99 22.08
N VAL A 18 10.77 21.04 22.92
CA VAL A 18 10.84 19.62 22.54
C VAL A 18 9.45 19.03 22.35
N LEU A 19 8.50 19.37 23.23
CA LEU A 19 7.09 18.96 23.08
C LEU A 19 6.49 19.52 21.78
N GLN A 20 6.75 20.79 21.48
CA GLN A 20 6.29 21.44 20.25
C GLN A 20 6.92 20.83 19.00
N GLN A 21 8.20 20.50 19.04
CA GLN A 21 8.87 19.81 17.93
C GLN A 21 8.27 18.42 17.70
N TYR A 22 8.04 17.64 18.76
CA TYR A 22 7.44 16.29 18.66
C TYR A 22 6.04 16.32 18.02
N LEU A 23 5.21 17.29 18.42
CA LEU A 23 3.87 17.49 17.88
C LEU A 23 3.90 18.05 16.45
N GLY A 24 4.81 19.01 16.19
CA GLY A 24 4.95 19.69 14.90
C GLY A 24 5.31 18.73 13.77
N ILE A 25 6.28 17.83 13.98
CA ILE A 25 6.63 16.83 12.96
C ILE A 25 5.49 15.83 12.70
N ARG A 26 4.49 15.73 13.58
CA ARG A 26 3.30 14.89 13.44
C ARG A 26 2.08 15.66 12.94
N GLY A 27 2.24 16.93 12.57
CA GLY A 27 1.13 17.78 12.12
C GLY A 27 0.11 18.09 13.21
N LEU A 28 0.46 17.93 14.48
CA LEU A 28 -0.41 18.18 15.62
C LEU A 28 -0.25 19.62 16.11
N ARG A 29 -1.26 20.11 16.84
CA ARG A 29 -1.26 21.45 17.43
C ARG A 29 -0.07 21.63 18.38
N THR A 30 0.68 22.73 18.21
CA THR A 30 1.87 23.07 19.00
C THR A 30 1.67 24.25 19.97
N SER A 31 0.47 24.83 20.01
CA SER A 31 0.13 25.96 20.89
C SER A 31 -0.69 25.50 22.10
N GLY A 32 -0.33 25.95 23.30
CA GLY A 32 -1.04 25.61 24.53
C GLY A 32 -0.17 25.75 25.78
N LYS A 33 -0.75 25.45 26.95
CA LYS A 33 0.00 25.34 28.20
C LYS A 33 0.87 24.08 28.19
N LYS A 34 1.91 24.05 29.03
CA LYS A 34 2.84 22.91 29.07
C LYS A 34 2.10 21.60 29.35
N GLU A 35 1.13 21.61 30.27
CA GLU A 35 0.33 20.45 30.65
C GLU A 35 -0.50 19.90 29.48
N GLU A 36 -1.05 20.80 28.66
CA GLU A 36 -1.81 20.45 27.45
C GLU A 36 -0.90 19.81 26.39
N LEU A 37 0.29 20.37 26.18
CA LEU A 37 1.27 19.81 25.25
C LEU A 37 1.75 18.42 25.70
N VAL A 38 1.97 18.22 27.00
CA VAL A 38 2.32 16.91 27.57
C VAL A 38 1.20 15.90 27.33
N ALA A 39 -0.05 16.26 27.59
CA ALA A 39 -1.20 15.39 27.36
C ALA A 39 -1.36 15.02 25.87
N LEU A 40 -1.13 15.98 24.97
CA LEU A 40 -1.15 15.74 23.53
C LEU A 40 -0.02 14.81 23.07
N VAL A 41 1.21 15.00 23.57
CA VAL A 41 2.34 14.11 23.25
C VAL A 41 2.08 12.70 23.76
N TYR A 42 1.57 12.55 24.99
CA TYR A 42 1.22 11.25 25.54
C TYR A 42 0.13 10.56 24.71
N SER A 43 -0.93 11.29 24.34
CA SER A 43 -2.00 10.76 23.49
C SER A 43 -1.47 10.34 22.12
N ALA A 44 -0.58 11.14 21.52
CA ALA A 44 0.05 10.85 20.24
C ALA A 44 0.95 9.61 20.30
N ASP A 45 1.68 9.41 21.40
CA ASP A 45 2.50 8.21 21.61
C ASP A 45 1.64 6.97 21.86
N LEU A 46 0.59 7.10 22.67
CA LEU A 46 -0.38 6.04 22.94
C LEU A 46 -1.08 5.57 21.66
N MET A 47 -1.48 6.53 20.81
CA MET A 47 -2.08 6.26 19.50
C MET A 47 -1.07 5.92 18.40
N LYS A 48 0.23 5.91 18.72
CA LYS A 48 1.34 5.64 17.78
C LYS A 48 1.27 6.49 16.51
N ILE A 49 0.93 7.78 16.66
CA ILE A 49 0.87 8.74 15.56
C ILE A 49 2.28 8.90 14.98
N LYS A 50 2.43 8.55 13.71
CA LYS A 50 3.70 8.65 12.98
C LYS A 50 3.96 10.10 12.54
N PRO A 51 5.23 10.51 12.43
CA PRO A 51 5.58 11.78 11.81
C PRO A 51 5.02 11.89 10.39
N VAL A 52 4.61 13.10 10.00
CA VAL A 52 4.25 13.43 8.64
C VAL A 52 5.52 13.41 7.81
N LEU A 53 5.54 12.55 6.80
CA LEU A 53 6.66 12.47 5.88
C LEU A 53 6.68 13.72 5.00
N THR A 54 7.87 14.22 4.73
CA THR A 54 8.05 15.24 3.70
C THR A 54 7.73 14.66 2.32
N PRO A 55 7.37 15.48 1.31
CA PRO A 55 7.13 14.98 -0.05
C PRO A 55 8.32 14.23 -0.67
N ALA A 56 9.55 14.50 -0.22
CA ALA A 56 10.74 13.77 -0.63
C ALA A 56 10.80 12.38 0.03
N GLU A 57 10.53 12.29 1.32
CA GLU A 57 10.49 11.03 2.06
C GLU A 57 9.32 10.14 1.61
N GLU A 58 8.15 10.70 1.30
CA GLU A 58 7.03 9.96 0.73
C GLU A 58 7.39 9.33 -0.62
N ARG A 59 8.06 10.08 -1.50
CA ARG A 59 8.52 9.58 -2.80
C ARG A 59 9.53 8.45 -2.62
N LYS A 60 10.49 8.62 -1.69
CA LYS A 60 11.47 7.58 -1.37
C LYS A 60 10.78 6.33 -0.80
N LEU A 61 9.87 6.50 0.16
CA LEU A 61 9.12 5.39 0.73
C LEU A 61 8.32 4.63 -0.33
N LYS A 62 7.66 5.34 -1.26
CA LYS A 62 6.94 4.70 -2.37
C LYS A 62 7.89 3.94 -3.30
N ALA A 63 9.06 4.49 -3.60
CA ALA A 63 10.08 3.82 -4.40
C ALA A 63 10.61 2.56 -3.70
N ASP A 64 10.92 2.65 -2.40
CA ASP A 64 11.38 1.52 -1.59
C ASP A 64 10.30 0.42 -1.52
N GLN A 65 9.04 0.80 -1.25
CA GLN A 65 7.88 -0.10 -1.26
C GLN A 65 7.65 -0.75 -2.63
N TYR A 66 7.96 -0.05 -3.71
CA TYR A 66 7.87 -0.61 -5.06
C TYR A 66 8.97 -1.64 -5.30
N CYS A 67 10.23 -1.31 -4.98
CA CYS A 67 11.36 -2.23 -5.07
C CYS A 67 11.15 -3.50 -4.24
N ASP A 68 10.53 -3.37 -3.07
CA ASP A 68 10.19 -4.53 -2.22
C ASP A 68 9.18 -5.47 -2.86
N LYS A 69 8.25 -4.98 -3.69
CA LYS A 69 7.31 -5.83 -4.44
C LYS A 69 7.99 -6.67 -5.53
N LEU A 70 9.15 -6.24 -6.02
CA LEU A 70 9.92 -6.98 -7.02
C LEU A 70 10.78 -8.09 -6.38
N LYS A 71 10.85 -8.17 -5.05
CA LYS A 71 11.55 -9.24 -4.35
C LYS A 71 10.63 -10.45 -4.21
N ALA A 72 10.92 -11.51 -4.95
CA ALA A 72 10.24 -12.79 -4.84
C ALA A 72 11.10 -13.81 -4.05
N PRO A 73 10.50 -14.86 -3.47
CA PRO A 73 11.24 -15.93 -2.78
C PRO A 73 12.39 -16.57 -3.58
N LYS A 74 12.32 -16.57 -4.92
CA LYS A 74 13.36 -17.15 -5.80
C LYS A 74 14.34 -16.11 -6.36
N GLY A 75 14.30 -14.87 -5.88
CA GLY A 75 15.14 -13.77 -6.35
C GLY A 75 14.33 -12.53 -6.74
N ILE A 76 15.02 -11.56 -7.34
CA ILE A 76 14.40 -10.33 -7.81
C ILE A 76 13.82 -10.59 -9.20
N VAL A 77 12.53 -10.31 -9.38
CA VAL A 77 11.88 -10.35 -10.71
C VAL A 77 12.17 -9.06 -11.48
N PRO A 78 12.23 -9.10 -12.82
CA PRO A 78 12.45 -7.89 -13.61
C PRO A 78 11.33 -6.87 -13.39
N ASP A 79 11.67 -5.60 -13.54
CA ASP A 79 10.70 -4.51 -13.42
C ASP A 79 9.78 -4.50 -14.65
N PRO A 80 8.47 -4.74 -14.48
CA PRO A 80 7.55 -4.79 -15.61
C PRO A 80 7.37 -3.44 -16.31
N LEU A 81 7.70 -2.32 -15.67
CA LEU A 81 7.57 -0.97 -16.24
C LEU A 81 8.82 -0.49 -16.97
N ILE A 82 9.99 -1.01 -16.58
CA ILE A 82 11.29 -0.56 -17.11
C ILE A 82 11.89 -1.62 -18.03
N ASP A 83 11.94 -2.87 -17.56
CA ASP A 83 12.68 -3.95 -18.22
C ASP A 83 11.82 -4.65 -19.30
N LEU A 84 10.50 -4.72 -19.10
CA LEU A 84 9.58 -5.49 -19.94
C LEU A 84 8.84 -4.62 -20.97
N THR A 85 9.57 -4.07 -21.94
CA THR A 85 8.99 -3.23 -23.00
C THR A 85 8.33 -4.01 -24.15
N SER A 86 8.61 -5.32 -24.26
CA SER A 86 8.08 -6.20 -25.31
C SER A 86 7.85 -7.62 -24.78
N GLY A 87 7.15 -8.46 -25.56
CA GLY A 87 6.82 -9.84 -25.17
C GLY A 87 5.49 -10.00 -24.44
N TRP A 88 4.71 -8.93 -24.33
CA TRP A 88 3.33 -8.96 -23.82
C TRP A 88 2.41 -9.70 -24.80
N VAL A 89 1.64 -10.65 -24.27
CA VAL A 89 0.69 -11.47 -25.00
C VAL A 89 -0.72 -10.98 -24.68
N THR A 90 -1.54 -10.78 -25.71
CA THR A 90 -2.95 -10.38 -25.55
C THR A 90 -3.76 -11.44 -24.82
N GLU A 91 -4.86 -11.03 -24.20
CA GLU A 91 -5.74 -11.90 -23.41
C GLU A 91 -6.15 -13.16 -24.19
N SER A 92 -6.56 -13.00 -25.45
CA SER A 92 -7.02 -14.10 -26.32
C SER A 92 -6.02 -15.25 -26.48
N LYS A 93 -4.72 -14.98 -26.44
CA LYS A 93 -3.65 -15.99 -26.51
C LYS A 93 -3.09 -16.30 -25.12
N GLY A 94 -3.11 -15.32 -24.23
CA GLY A 94 -2.51 -15.38 -22.89
C GLY A 94 -3.30 -16.25 -21.93
N VAL A 95 -4.65 -16.27 -22.02
CA VAL A 95 -5.52 -16.92 -21.04
C VAL A 95 -5.19 -18.39 -20.79
N SER A 96 -4.75 -19.13 -21.81
CA SER A 96 -4.33 -20.53 -21.63
C SER A 96 -3.03 -20.71 -20.84
N MET A 97 -2.25 -19.64 -20.67
CA MET A 97 -0.98 -19.60 -19.92
C MET A 97 -1.15 -18.99 -18.52
N TRP A 98 -2.36 -18.50 -18.18
CA TRP A 98 -2.59 -17.90 -16.87
C TRP A 98 -2.52 -18.98 -15.79
N PRO A 99 -2.00 -18.64 -14.59
CA PRO A 99 -1.99 -19.58 -13.50
C PRO A 99 -3.43 -19.93 -13.13
N PRO A 100 -3.73 -21.22 -12.86
CA PRO A 100 -5.06 -21.63 -12.45
C PRO A 100 -5.41 -20.93 -11.14
N THR A 101 -6.25 -19.91 -11.23
CA THR A 101 -6.62 -19.06 -10.11
C THR A 101 -8.11 -19.20 -9.87
N MET A 102 -8.49 -19.76 -8.72
CA MET A 102 -9.88 -19.85 -8.33
C MET A 102 -10.31 -18.63 -7.52
N TYR A 103 -11.61 -18.39 -7.49
CA TYR A 103 -12.24 -17.38 -6.64
C TYR A 103 -11.83 -17.50 -5.16
N TYR A 104 -11.62 -18.72 -4.67
CA TYR A 104 -11.14 -18.98 -3.32
C TYR A 104 -9.73 -18.41 -3.07
N ASP A 105 -8.83 -18.53 -4.05
CA ASP A 105 -7.46 -18.02 -3.94
C ASP A 105 -7.45 -16.49 -3.85
N ILE A 106 -8.29 -15.85 -4.67
CA ILE A 106 -8.48 -14.40 -4.67
C ILE A 106 -9.03 -13.93 -3.32
N ALA A 107 -10.09 -14.57 -2.82
CA ALA A 107 -10.68 -14.23 -1.52
C ALA A 107 -9.69 -14.41 -0.37
N THR A 108 -8.92 -15.51 -0.37
CA THR A 108 -7.90 -15.79 0.63
C THR A 108 -6.78 -14.75 0.59
N PHE A 109 -6.36 -14.34 -0.61
CA PHE A 109 -5.36 -13.29 -0.79
C PHE A 109 -5.85 -11.93 -0.25
N LEU A 110 -7.10 -11.55 -0.54
CA LEU A 110 -7.68 -10.29 -0.07
C LEU A 110 -7.80 -10.26 1.46
N GLN A 111 -8.08 -11.39 2.11
CA GLN A 111 -8.17 -11.50 3.57
C GLN A 111 -6.81 -11.43 4.28
N LYS A 112 -5.71 -11.78 3.59
CA LYS A 112 -4.35 -11.72 4.16
C LYS A 112 -3.79 -10.30 4.27
N LYS A 113 -4.53 -9.28 3.85
CA LYS A 113 -4.09 -7.87 3.96
C LYS A 113 -4.22 -7.38 5.41
N GLU A 114 -3.18 -6.71 5.90
CA GLU A 114 -3.13 -6.16 7.26
C GLU A 114 -4.20 -5.07 7.48
N ASP A 115 -4.58 -4.35 6.42
CA ASP A 115 -5.66 -3.37 6.48
C ASP A 115 -7.03 -4.03 6.33
N LYS A 116 -7.66 -4.30 7.48
CA LYS A 116 -9.00 -4.88 7.56
C LYS A 116 -10.06 -4.05 6.85
N SER A 117 -9.97 -2.72 6.92
CA SER A 117 -10.96 -1.83 6.28
C SER A 117 -10.90 -1.91 4.75
N LEU A 118 -9.67 -1.97 4.21
CA LEU A 118 -9.45 -2.19 2.79
C LEU A 118 -9.88 -3.60 2.38
N SER A 119 -9.56 -4.62 3.18
CA SER A 119 -9.97 -6.01 2.92
C SER A 119 -11.50 -6.15 2.85
N ASP A 120 -12.23 -5.58 3.81
CA ASP A 120 -13.70 -5.61 3.87
C ASP A 120 -14.32 -4.93 2.63
N ARG A 121 -13.78 -3.78 2.23
CA ARG A 121 -14.23 -3.06 1.03
C ARG A 121 -13.98 -3.87 -0.25
N LEU A 122 -12.79 -4.42 -0.43
CA LEU A 122 -12.45 -5.23 -1.60
C LEU A 122 -13.29 -6.51 -1.67
N MET A 123 -13.53 -7.16 -0.53
CA MET A 123 -14.41 -8.34 -0.46
C MET A 123 -15.86 -8.01 -0.78
N LYS A 124 -16.36 -6.83 -0.36
CA LYS A 124 -17.68 -6.34 -0.75
C LYS A 124 -17.77 -6.11 -2.26
N ASP A 125 -16.82 -5.38 -2.83
CA ASP A 125 -16.77 -5.08 -4.27
C ASP A 125 -16.70 -6.36 -5.11
N TYR A 126 -15.94 -7.35 -4.63
CA TYR A 126 -15.83 -8.67 -5.24
C TYR A 126 -17.17 -9.42 -5.22
N LYS A 127 -17.87 -9.47 -4.07
CA LYS A 127 -19.19 -10.11 -3.94
C LYS A 127 -20.28 -9.42 -4.77
N GLU A 128 -20.21 -8.10 -4.87
CA GLU A 128 -21.12 -7.28 -5.70
C GLU A 128 -20.81 -7.38 -7.19
N GLY A 129 -19.76 -8.09 -7.60
CA GLY A 129 -19.39 -8.27 -9.00
C GLY A 129 -18.96 -6.98 -9.69
N LYS A 130 -18.46 -5.98 -8.95
CA LYS A 130 -18.12 -4.66 -9.52
C LYS A 130 -17.10 -4.75 -10.65
N ALA A 131 -16.18 -5.70 -10.57
CA ALA A 131 -15.21 -5.97 -11.63
C ALA A 131 -15.91 -6.28 -12.98
N TYR A 132 -17.01 -7.02 -12.96
CA TYR A 132 -17.79 -7.30 -14.16
C TYR A 132 -18.48 -6.03 -14.67
N SER A 133 -19.05 -5.22 -13.79
CA SER A 133 -19.64 -3.92 -14.17
C SER A 133 -18.62 -3.02 -14.88
N TYR A 134 -17.39 -2.94 -14.36
CA TYR A 134 -16.29 -2.19 -14.96
C TYR A 134 -15.85 -2.73 -16.32
N PHE A 135 -15.88 -4.05 -16.50
CA PHE A 135 -15.61 -4.67 -17.79
C PHE A 135 -16.73 -4.35 -18.80
N THR A 136 -18.00 -4.56 -18.42
CA THR A 136 -19.15 -4.32 -19.30
C THR A 136 -19.32 -2.85 -19.68
N SER A 137 -18.93 -1.92 -18.82
CA SER A 137 -18.94 -0.49 -19.13
C SER A 137 -17.79 -0.06 -20.04
N GLY A 138 -16.93 -1.00 -20.47
CA GLY A 138 -15.74 -0.74 -21.28
C GLY A 138 -14.63 0.02 -20.56
N TRP A 139 -14.74 0.16 -19.22
CA TRP A 139 -13.77 0.89 -18.40
C TRP A 139 -12.48 0.09 -18.22
N LEU A 140 -12.61 -1.23 -18.01
CA LEU A 140 -11.51 -2.18 -17.98
C LEU A 140 -11.24 -2.71 -19.40
N LYS A 141 -9.97 -2.71 -19.82
CA LYS A 141 -9.51 -3.27 -21.09
C LYS A 141 -8.95 -4.67 -20.94
N GLU A 142 -8.59 -5.25 -22.08
CA GLU A 142 -7.96 -6.56 -22.15
C GLU A 142 -6.72 -6.62 -21.25
N VAL A 143 -6.54 -7.78 -20.63
CA VAL A 143 -5.40 -8.05 -19.77
C VAL A 143 -4.29 -8.69 -20.60
N HIS A 144 -3.11 -8.09 -20.56
CA HIS A 144 -1.92 -8.62 -21.21
C HIS A 144 -1.13 -9.49 -20.23
N TYR A 145 -0.56 -10.56 -20.74
CA TYR A 145 0.24 -11.52 -19.99
C TYR A 145 1.71 -11.43 -20.41
N HIS A 146 2.63 -11.53 -19.44
CA HIS A 146 4.06 -11.63 -19.72
C HIS A 146 4.69 -12.75 -18.89
N HIS A 147 5.43 -13.63 -19.57
CA HIS A 147 6.20 -14.69 -18.92
C HIS A 147 7.62 -14.19 -18.67
N ILE A 148 8.09 -14.31 -17.43
CA ILE A 148 9.42 -13.79 -17.06
C ILE A 148 10.52 -14.66 -17.66
N ASP A 149 10.41 -15.97 -17.45
CA ASP A 149 11.30 -17.00 -17.98
C ASP A 149 10.57 -18.34 -17.95
N SER A 150 10.99 -19.30 -18.76
CA SER A 150 10.40 -20.64 -18.88
C SER A 150 10.42 -21.42 -17.55
N ASN A 151 11.35 -21.11 -16.66
CA ASN A 151 11.50 -21.75 -15.35
C ASN A 151 10.95 -20.91 -14.18
N SER A 152 10.49 -19.69 -14.44
CA SER A 152 9.96 -18.81 -13.39
C SER A 152 8.54 -19.24 -13.01
N PRO A 153 8.23 -19.44 -11.72
CA PRO A 153 6.86 -19.68 -11.28
C PRO A 153 6.02 -18.37 -11.23
N TYR A 154 6.62 -17.23 -11.59
CA TYR A 154 6.00 -15.92 -11.56
C TYR A 154 5.75 -15.40 -12.98
N CYS A 155 4.63 -14.71 -13.16
CA CYS A 155 4.27 -14.02 -14.38
C CYS A 155 3.71 -12.63 -14.06
N PHE A 156 3.66 -11.76 -15.07
CA PHE A 156 3.08 -10.43 -14.95
C PHE A 156 1.78 -10.32 -15.74
N PHE A 157 0.92 -9.44 -15.21
CA PHE A 157 -0.32 -9.03 -15.84
C PHE A 157 -0.35 -7.51 -15.96
N GLU A 158 -0.67 -7.00 -17.14
CA GLU A 158 -0.92 -5.58 -17.38
C GLU A 158 -2.39 -5.39 -17.77
N GLY A 159 -3.11 -4.55 -17.02
CA GLY A 159 -4.48 -4.15 -17.36
C GLY A 159 -4.53 -2.66 -17.61
N ARG A 160 -5.18 -2.23 -18.69
CA ARG A 160 -5.40 -0.81 -18.98
C ARG A 160 -6.81 -0.40 -18.56
N MET A 161 -6.93 0.79 -18.00
CA MET A 161 -8.20 1.40 -17.60
C MET A 161 -8.34 2.77 -18.25
N TYR A 162 -9.53 3.15 -18.68
CA TYR A 162 -9.77 4.51 -19.14
C TYR A 162 -9.88 5.47 -17.95
N CYS A 163 -9.08 6.54 -17.91
CA CYS A 163 -9.37 7.65 -17.01
C CYS A 163 -10.25 8.68 -17.74
N ILE A 164 -11.44 8.95 -17.21
CA ILE A 164 -12.22 10.13 -17.61
C ILE A 164 -11.59 11.32 -16.89
N SER A 165 -10.78 12.11 -17.60
CA SER A 165 -10.30 13.40 -17.10
C SER A 165 -11.45 14.40 -17.23
N THR A 166 -12.14 14.67 -16.12
CA THR A 166 -13.02 15.85 -16.04
C THR A 166 -12.13 17.08 -15.90
N HIS A 167 -12.03 17.87 -16.98
CA HIS A 167 -11.44 19.21 -16.95
C HIS A 167 -12.38 20.21 -16.29
#